data_AF-A0A9P3A123-F1
#
_entry.id   AF-A0A9P3A123-F1
#
_cell.length_a   1.000
_cell.length_b   1.000
_cell.length_c   1.000
_cell.angle_alpha   90.00
_cell.angle_beta   90.00
_cell.angle_gamma   90.00
#
_symmetry.space_group_name_H-M   'P 1'
#
loop_
_entity.id
_entity.type
_entity.pdbx_description
1 polymer ?
#
loop_
_entity_poly.entity_id
_entity_poly.type
_entity_poly.pdbx_seq_one_letter_code
_entity_poly.pdbx_strand_id
1 'polypeptide(L)'
;MASLVTSLAIVIKIARTRTVASEADADLAVATHPTVARRLTSKEVATHKTADSGWVAIGGTVYDVTKFIPVHPGGADVLAENLGKDIR
;
A
#
# COMPACT_ATOMS: atom_id res chain seq x y z
N MET A 1 -6.38 20.42 24.55
CA MET A 1 -5.21 20.37 23.66
C MET A 1 -4.62 18.97 23.77
N ALA A 2 -5.25 17.99 23.12
CA ALA A 2 -4.91 16.57 23.29
C ALA A 2 -3.70 16.20 22.42
N SER A 3 -2.75 15.56 23.07
CA SER A 3 -1.40 15.25 22.65
C SER A 3 -1.35 14.20 21.52
N LEU A 4 -0.67 14.56 20.42
CA LEU A 4 0.36 13.80 19.72
C LEU A 4 0.24 12.26 19.65
N VAL A 5 0.13 11.77 18.39
CA VAL A 5 0.64 10.47 17.87
C VAL A 5 0.20 9.19 18.58
N THR A 6 -1.03 8.74 18.30
CA THR A 6 -1.41 7.34 18.52
C THR A 6 -1.24 6.53 17.23
N SER A 7 -0.03 5.99 17.07
CA SER A 7 0.22 4.68 16.46
C SER A 7 0.05 4.51 14.95
N LEU A 8 0.98 5.13 14.20
CA LEU A 8 1.46 4.64 12.91
C LEU A 8 2.27 3.34 13.10
N ALA A 9 1.64 2.23 13.50
CA ALA A 9 2.30 0.92 13.56
C ALA A 9 1.29 -0.23 13.77
N ILE A 10 0.44 -0.54 12.78
CA ILE A 10 -0.28 -1.83 12.75
C ILE A 10 -0.16 -2.42 11.35
N VAL A 11 0.94 -3.17 11.19
CA VAL A 11 1.07 -4.41 10.40
C VAL A 11 0.26 -4.46 9.11
N ILE A 12 0.89 -3.95 8.05
CA ILE A 12 0.51 -4.17 6.65
C ILE A 12 0.69 -5.66 6.35
N LYS A 13 -0.38 -6.43 6.56
CA LYS A 13 -0.47 -7.82 6.14
C LYS A 13 -1.74 -7.95 5.34
N ILE A 14 -1.75 -7.56 4.06
CA ILE A 14 -2.70 -8.03 3.04
C ILE A 14 -2.25 -7.59 1.63
N ALA A 15 -2.17 -8.60 0.77
CA ALA A 15 -2.28 -8.63 -0.71
C ALA A 15 -1.33 -7.79 -1.57
N ARG A 16 -0.25 -8.43 -2.04
CA ARG A 16 0.43 -8.12 -3.31
C ARG A 16 -0.61 -8.18 -4.45
N THR A 17 -0.88 -7.07 -5.13
CA THR A 17 -1.74 -7.01 -6.32
C THR A 17 -0.98 -7.44 -7.60
N ARG A 18 -1.69 -8.17 -8.46
CA ARG A 18 -1.24 -8.99 -9.60
C ARG A 18 -0.53 -8.22 -10.72
N THR A 19 0.42 -8.86 -11.41
CA THR A 19 0.98 -8.41 -12.71
C THR A 19 0.65 -9.43 -13.81
N VAL A 20 0.31 -8.94 -15.00
CA VAL A 20 0.11 -9.72 -16.24
C VAL A 20 1.46 -10.01 -16.93
N ALA A 21 1.53 -11.21 -17.52
CA ALA A 21 2.59 -11.94 -18.22
C ALA A 21 3.80 -11.20 -18.86
N SER A 22 5.00 -11.81 -18.70
CA SER A 22 5.82 -12.37 -19.81
C SER A 22 7.07 -13.05 -19.22
N GLU A 23 7.28 -14.33 -19.56
CA GLU A 23 8.32 -15.21 -19.01
C GLU A 23 9.59 -15.21 -19.88
N ALA A 24 10.68 -14.64 -19.35
CA ALA A 24 12.10 -14.85 -19.68
C ALA A 24 12.84 -13.99 -18.64
N ASP A 25 13.66 -14.46 -17.72
CA ASP A 25 14.66 -15.51 -17.75
C ASP A 25 14.84 -16.09 -16.33
N ALA A 26 15.05 -17.40 -16.24
CA ALA A 26 15.28 -18.13 -15.00
C ALA A 26 16.78 -18.30 -14.74
N ASP A 27 17.28 -17.87 -13.57
CA ASP A 27 18.26 -18.64 -12.79
C ASP A 27 18.38 -18.11 -11.34
N LEU A 28 18.64 -19.03 -10.40
CA LEU A 28 18.92 -18.86 -8.96
C LEU A 28 17.73 -18.73 -7.99
N ALA A 29 17.19 -19.89 -7.62
CA ALA A 29 16.29 -20.08 -6.49
C ALA A 29 17.02 -19.89 -5.14
N VAL A 30 16.79 -18.74 -4.49
CA VAL A 30 16.77 -18.60 -3.03
C VAL A 30 15.30 -18.47 -2.62
N ALA A 31 14.90 -18.97 -1.46
CA ALA A 31 13.50 -19.06 -1.02
C ALA A 31 12.83 -17.68 -0.81
N THR A 32 12.54 -16.97 -1.89
CA THR A 32 12.00 -15.61 -1.91
C THR A 32 10.90 -15.55 -2.95
N HIS A 33 9.67 -15.21 -2.55
CA HIS A 33 8.64 -14.88 -3.52
C HIS A 33 9.18 -13.78 -4.44
N PRO A 34 9.30 -14.00 -5.77
CA PRO A 34 9.82 -13.00 -6.68
C PRO A 34 8.88 -11.80 -6.60
N THR A 35 9.34 -10.75 -5.95
CA THR A 35 8.62 -9.48 -5.87
C THR A 35 9.25 -8.64 -6.95
N VAL A 36 8.79 -8.80 -8.19
CA VAL A 36 9.13 -7.84 -9.24
C VAL A 36 8.62 -6.49 -8.74
N ALA A 37 9.54 -5.66 -8.23
CA ALA A 37 9.20 -4.36 -7.67
C ALA A 37 8.83 -3.43 -8.82
N ARG A 38 7.53 -3.24 -9.03
CA ARG A 38 7.01 -2.30 -10.03
C ARG A 38 7.24 -0.86 -9.55
N ARG A 39 7.86 -0.04 -10.40
CA ARG A 39 7.94 1.41 -10.16
C ARG A 39 6.57 2.03 -10.43
N LEU A 40 6.03 2.71 -9.44
CA LEU A 40 4.77 3.45 -9.53
C LEU A 40 5.07 4.94 -9.53
N THR A 41 4.30 5.70 -10.31
CA THR A 41 4.39 7.16 -10.31
C THR A 41 3.44 7.75 -9.28
N SER A 42 3.75 8.93 -8.74
CA SER A 42 2.82 9.62 -7.82
C SER A 42 1.46 9.91 -8.47
N LYS A 43 1.43 10.13 -9.79
CA LYS A 43 0.19 10.32 -10.55
C LYS A 43 -0.66 9.05 -10.57
N GLU A 44 -0.02 7.89 -10.71
CA GLU A 44 -0.71 6.59 -10.62
C GLU A 44 -1.23 6.36 -9.20
N VAL A 45 -0.43 6.59 -8.16
CA VAL A 45 -0.90 6.45 -6.78
C VAL A 45 -2.11 7.34 -6.51
N ALA A 46 -2.11 8.58 -7.02
CA ALA A 46 -3.20 9.54 -6.84
C ALA A 46 -4.54 9.11 -7.48
N THR A 47 -4.58 8.13 -8.39
CA THR A 47 -5.85 7.61 -8.92
C THR A 47 -6.56 6.67 -7.95
N HIS A 48 -5.84 6.13 -6.95
CA HIS A 48 -6.34 5.19 -5.96
C HIS A 48 -6.72 5.91 -4.65
N LYS A 49 -7.75 6.76 -4.75
CA LYS A 49 -8.19 7.67 -3.68
C LYS A 49 -9.58 7.38 -3.11
N THR A 50 -10.12 6.17 -3.31
CA THR A 50 -11.47 5.79 -2.88
C THR A 50 -11.45 4.57 -1.98
N ALA A 51 -12.52 4.34 -1.21
CA ALA A 51 -12.61 3.17 -0.33
C ALA A 51 -12.54 1.84 -1.08
N ASP A 52 -13.03 1.80 -2.33
CA ASP A 52 -13.02 0.62 -3.19
C ASP A 52 -11.69 0.43 -3.94
N SER A 53 -10.81 1.44 -3.90
CA SER A 53 -9.53 1.49 -4.61
C SER A 53 -8.60 2.45 -3.89
N GLY A 54 -8.15 2.06 -2.70
CA GLY A 54 -7.46 2.95 -1.75
C GLY A 54 -6.01 2.57 -1.59
N TRP A 55 -5.10 3.42 -2.07
CA TRP A 55 -3.65 3.22 -1.90
C TRP A 55 -3.04 4.30 -1.02
N VAL A 56 -1.96 3.98 -0.32
CA VAL A 56 -1.17 4.91 0.48
C VAL A 56 0.31 4.65 0.22
N ALA A 57 1.10 5.69 -0.06
CA ALA A 57 2.55 5.59 -0.10
C ALA A 57 3.15 5.99 1.26
N ILE A 58 4.12 5.22 1.75
CA ILE A 58 4.87 5.52 2.98
C ILE A 58 6.33 5.19 2.73
N GLY A 59 7.20 6.18 2.90
CA GLY A 59 8.65 5.99 2.69
C GLY A 59 9.00 5.54 1.28
N GLY A 60 8.20 5.95 0.27
CA GLY A 60 8.38 5.54 -1.13
C GLY A 60 7.88 4.13 -1.48
N THR A 61 7.27 3.42 -0.52
CA THR A 61 6.60 2.14 -0.77
C THR A 61 5.09 2.35 -0.83
N VAL A 62 4.43 1.82 -1.86
CA VAL A 62 2.97 1.93 -2.04
C VAL A 62 2.27 0.71 -1.49
N TYR A 63 1.20 0.93 -0.74
CA TYR A 63 0.39 -0.09 -0.09
C TYR A 63 -1.06 0.02 -0.56
N ASP A 64 -1.63 -1.10 -1.00
CA ASP A 64 -3.07 -1.22 -1.21
C ASP A 64 -3.75 -1.51 0.13
N VAL A 65 -4.51 -0.53 0.61
CA VAL A 65 -5.21 -0.59 1.90
C VAL A 65 -6.70 -0.81 1.75
N THR A 66 -7.21 -1.02 0.53
CA THR A 66 -8.65 -1.15 0.21
C THR A 66 -9.39 -2.07 1.19
N LYS A 67 -8.84 -3.26 1.44
CA LYS A 67 -9.46 -4.25 2.35
C LYS A 67 -9.23 -3.97 3.83
N PHE A 68 -8.27 -3.11 4.14
CA PHE A 68 -7.89 -2.75 5.50
C PHE A 68 -8.67 -1.55 6.04
N ILE A 69 -9.18 -0.68 5.17
CA ILE A 69 -9.99 0.49 5.53
C ILE A 69 -11.08 0.19 6.58
N PRO A 70 -11.97 -0.81 6.41
CA PRO A 70 -13.06 -1.03 7.36
C PRO A 70 -12.62 -1.63 8.71
N VAL A 71 -11.41 -2.18 8.79
CA VAL A 71 -10.87 -2.84 10.00
C VAL A 71 -9.75 -2.02 10.64
N HIS A 72 -9.54 -0.79 10.19
CA HIS A 72 -8.47 0.07 10.69
C HIS A 72 -8.77 0.48 12.16
N PRO A 73 -7.92 0.11 13.13
CA PRO A 73 -8.17 0.36 14.56
C PRO A 73 -8.31 1.86 14.93
N GLY A 74 -7.72 2.76 14.12
CA GLY A 74 -7.87 4.21 14.27
C GLY A 74 -9.13 4.79 13.60
N GLY A 75 -9.99 3.96 13.04
CA GLY A 75 -11.15 4.37 12.24
C GLY A 75 -10.84 4.53 10.75
N ALA A 76 -11.84 4.33 9.90
CA ALA A 76 -11.70 4.41 8.44
C ALA A 76 -11.34 5.83 7.95
N ASP A 77 -11.81 6.86 8.66
CA ASP A 77 -11.63 8.27 8.29
C ASP A 77 -10.15 8.66 8.20
N VAL A 78 -9.32 8.12 9.11
CA VAL A 78 -7.87 8.38 9.14
C VAL A 78 -7.18 7.89 7.87
N LEU A 79 -7.60 6.75 7.32
CA LEU A 79 -7.07 6.26 6.04
C LEU A 79 -7.68 7.02 4.87
N ALA A 80 -8.99 7.31 4.91
CA ALA A 80 -9.71 8.02 3.85
C ALA A 80 -9.07 9.37 3.51
N GLU A 81 -8.61 10.11 4.52
CA GLU A 81 -7.90 11.39 4.35
C GLU A 81 -6.56 11.26 3.61
N ASN A 82 -5.96 10.07 3.61
CA ASN A 82 -4.61 9.81 3.10
C ASN A 82 -4.59 8.94 1.83
N LEU A 83 -5.75 8.52 1.31
CA LEU A 83 -5.79 7.73 0.08
C LEU A 83 -5.25 8.53 -1.11
N GLY A 84 -4.44 7.86 -1.93
CA GLY A 84 -3.76 8.42 -3.09
C GLY A 84 -2.59 9.35 -2.77
N LYS A 85 -2.13 9.40 -1.52
CA LYS A 85 -1.05 10.30 -1.06
C LYS A 85 0.18 9.54 -0.58
N ASP A 86 1.31 10.25 -0.54
CA ASP A 86 2.54 9.84 0.14
C ASP A 86 2.57 10.49 1.53
N ILE A 87 2.56 9.66 2.57
CA ILE A 87 2.65 10.08 3.97
C ILE A 87 4.13 10.08 4.34
N ARG A 88 4.67 11.28 4.54
CA ARG A 88 6.01 11.52 5.09
C ARG A 88 5.92 12.17 6.46
#